data_AF-A0AB37N6H9-F1
#
_entry.id   AF-A0AB37N6H9-F1
#
_cell.length_a   1.000
_cell.length_b   1.000
_cell.length_c   1.000
_cell.angle_alpha   90.00
_cell.angle_beta   90.00
_cell.angle_gamma   90.00
#
_symmetry.space_group_name_H-M   'P 1'
#
loop_
_entity.id
_entity.type
_entity.pdbx_description
1 polymer ?
#
loop_
_entity_poly.entity_id
_entity_poly.type
_entity_poly.pdbx_seq_one_letter_code
_entity_poly.pdbx_strand_id
1 'polypeptide(L)'
;MALEMIKRYIKSIIYSVILLGLLGVPLSVAAQQELTREERIKILEQLKMEDKKIEVNTLGLISPKTSIDIEKLELPPLSVFLDAVTENASVKRAQSQVEQLKNQYRLEKRNWWNYFRLNGNYSYGRYNIIGNASDEYTPMYQTTMSSAQHNFNVGASVGITLGDLFNRPLKLKDYRYQIEQLQYTQEGVMEERRLKVLEAYNAVTEQLATIKAKAETAALYNAQMKISENNFIQGAIDIIALSLERARRTGAVTNYEQSRVALHNSIVLLEMLTNVKVITDK
;
A
#
# COMPACT_ATOMS: atom_id res chain seq x y z
N MET A 1 -96.33 16.64 27.66
CA MET A 1 -95.96 18.04 27.34
C MET A 1 -94.73 18.54 28.10
N ALA A 2 -94.57 18.26 29.41
CA ALA A 2 -93.38 18.69 30.18
C ALA A 2 -92.05 18.02 29.78
N LEU A 3 -92.08 16.74 29.38
CA LEU A 3 -90.85 15.99 29.03
C LEU A 3 -90.20 16.45 27.71
N GLU A 4 -90.99 16.92 26.75
CA GLU A 4 -90.50 17.47 25.47
C GLU A 4 -89.81 18.83 25.64
N MET A 5 -90.34 19.66 26.53
CA MET A 5 -89.76 20.97 26.87
C MET A 5 -88.37 20.81 27.50
N ILE A 6 -88.20 19.83 28.40
CA ILE A 6 -86.91 19.54 29.05
C ILE A 6 -85.88 19.02 28.02
N LYS A 7 -86.29 18.15 27.10
CA LYS A 7 -85.38 17.65 26.04
C LYS A 7 -84.95 18.76 25.07
N ARG A 8 -85.83 19.72 24.75
CA ARG A 8 -85.46 20.90 23.94
C ARG A 8 -84.48 21.82 24.67
N TYR A 9 -84.68 22.01 25.97
CA TYR A 9 -83.81 22.85 26.79
C TYR A 9 -82.40 22.25 26.93
N ILE A 10 -82.30 20.93 27.15
CA ILE A 10 -81.02 20.21 27.21
C ILE A 10 -80.30 20.28 25.86
N LYS A 11 -81.01 20.11 24.73
CA LYS A 11 -80.39 20.28 23.40
C LYS A 11 -79.87 21.70 23.19
N SER A 12 -80.62 22.73 23.62
CA SER A 12 -80.19 24.13 23.51
C SER A 12 -78.93 24.42 24.32
N ILE A 13 -78.82 23.88 25.54
CA ILE A 13 -77.63 23.99 26.39
C ILE A 13 -76.42 23.30 25.76
N ILE A 14 -76.62 22.11 25.17
CA ILE A 14 -75.54 21.39 24.50
C ILE A 14 -75.03 22.20 23.29
N TYR A 15 -75.93 22.80 22.50
CA TYR A 15 -75.53 23.65 21.38
C TYR A 15 -74.84 24.95 21.82
N SER A 16 -75.25 25.57 22.93
CA SER A 16 -74.58 26.78 23.43
C SER A 16 -73.18 26.50 24.00
N VAL A 17 -72.99 25.34 24.65
CA VAL A 17 -71.67 24.88 25.14
C VAL A 17 -70.73 24.54 23.98
N ILE A 18 -71.25 23.92 22.90
CA ILE A 18 -70.47 23.63 21.70
C ILE A 18 -70.09 24.93 20.96
N LEU A 19 -70.99 25.92 20.90
CA LEU A 19 -70.74 27.21 20.26
C LEU A 19 -69.72 28.07 21.04
N LEU A 20 -69.77 28.04 22.37
CA LEU A 20 -68.76 28.67 23.25
C LEU A 20 -67.42 27.93 23.18
N GLY A 21 -67.43 26.60 23.02
CA GLY A 21 -66.22 25.81 22.77
C GLY A 21 -65.57 26.10 21.41
N LEU A 22 -66.36 26.48 20.40
CA LEU A 22 -65.85 26.86 19.07
C LEU A 22 -65.31 28.30 19.03
N LEU A 23 -65.82 29.20 19.87
CA LEU A 23 -65.37 30.60 20.01
C LEU A 23 -64.21 30.77 21.02
N GLY A 24 -63.97 29.77 21.88
CA GLY A 24 -62.94 29.79 22.92
C GLY A 24 -61.58 29.20 22.51
N VAL A 25 -61.45 28.68 21.28
CA VAL A 25 -60.15 28.34 20.71
C VAL A 25 -59.63 29.59 20.02
N PRO A 26 -58.65 30.33 20.58
CA PRO A 26 -57.89 31.22 19.73
C PRO A 26 -57.32 30.33 18.62
N LEU A 27 -57.63 30.67 17.37
CA LEU A 27 -56.77 30.33 16.25
C LEU A 27 -55.38 30.88 16.62
N SER A 28 -54.61 30.10 17.37
CA SER A 28 -53.16 30.20 17.36
C SER A 28 -52.75 29.71 15.99
N VAL A 29 -52.95 30.58 15.00
CA VAL A 29 -51.99 30.79 13.93
C VAL A 29 -50.65 30.61 14.59
N ALA A 30 -49.94 29.55 14.18
CA ALA A 30 -48.62 29.26 14.67
C ALA A 30 -47.86 30.59 14.65
N ALA A 31 -47.60 31.13 15.84
CA ALA A 31 -46.65 32.21 15.99
C ALA A 31 -45.31 31.56 15.65
N GLN A 32 -45.01 31.52 14.35
CA GLN A 32 -43.64 31.59 13.89
C GLN A 32 -43.13 32.85 14.58
N GLN A 33 -42.38 32.67 15.66
CA GLN A 33 -41.63 33.75 16.27
C GLN A 33 -40.80 34.34 15.13
N GLU A 34 -41.21 35.49 14.57
CA GLU A 34 -40.49 36.17 13.52
C GLU A 34 -39.21 36.70 14.15
N LEU A 35 -38.23 35.81 14.20
CA LEU A 35 -36.89 36.02 14.71
C LEU A 35 -36.33 37.26 14.01
N THR A 36 -36.00 38.29 14.78
CA THR A 36 -35.55 39.57 14.23
C THR A 36 -34.23 39.37 13.50
N ARG A 37 -33.93 40.23 12.51
CA ARG A 37 -32.73 40.09 11.67
C ARG A 37 -31.44 39.99 12.49
N GLU A 38 -31.36 40.72 13.60
CA GLU A 38 -30.20 40.72 14.51
C GLU A 38 -30.06 39.40 15.28
N GLU A 39 -31.17 38.86 15.80
CA GLU A 39 -31.19 37.57 16.48
C GLU A 39 -30.81 36.42 15.51
N ARG A 40 -31.24 36.49 14.24
CA ARG A 40 -30.84 35.54 13.19
C ARG A 40 -29.34 35.58 12.90
N ILE A 41 -28.75 36.78 12.83
CA ILE A 41 -27.30 36.94 12.65
C ILE A 41 -26.55 36.36 13.85
N LYS A 42 -27.01 36.63 15.08
CA LYS A 42 -26.40 36.11 16.30
C LYS A 42 -26.45 34.58 16.37
N ILE A 43 -27.57 33.97 15.99
CA ILE A 43 -27.71 32.52 15.86
C ILE A 43 -26.72 31.99 14.82
N LEU A 44 -26.66 32.60 13.64
CA LEU A 44 -25.75 32.17 12.58
C LEU A 44 -24.28 32.23 13.02
N GLU A 45 -23.88 33.27 13.73
CA GLU A 45 -22.52 33.44 14.25
C GLU A 45 -22.18 32.37 15.29
N GLN A 46 -23.10 32.08 16.23
CA GLN A 46 -22.92 30.97 17.18
C GLN A 46 -22.76 29.62 16.48
N LEU A 47 -23.59 29.34 15.47
CA LEU A 47 -23.51 28.10 14.69
C LEU A 47 -22.17 28.00 13.94
N LYS A 48 -21.66 29.10 13.38
CA LYS A 48 -20.34 29.14 12.72
C LYS A 48 -19.19 28.88 13.69
N MET A 49 -19.27 29.42 14.91
CA MET A 49 -18.25 29.17 15.94
C MET A 49 -18.25 27.71 16.40
N GLU A 50 -19.44 27.11 16.51
CA GLU A 50 -19.59 25.69 16.84
C GLU A 50 -19.08 24.79 15.72
N ASP A 51 -19.41 25.09 14.45
CA ASP A 51 -18.87 24.41 13.28
C ASP A 51 -17.34 24.44 13.27
N LYS A 52 -16.72 25.60 13.48
CA LYS A 52 -15.27 25.73 13.51
C LYS A 52 -14.62 24.85 14.58
N LYS A 53 -15.31 24.67 15.73
CA LYS A 53 -14.87 23.77 16.80
C LYS A 53 -14.97 22.30 16.40
N ILE A 54 -16.09 21.91 15.79
CA ILE A 54 -16.34 20.53 15.34
C ILE A 54 -15.39 20.18 14.19
N GLU A 55 -15.18 21.09 13.25
CA GLU A 55 -14.33 20.92 12.07
C GLU A 55 -12.87 20.70 12.49
N VAL A 56 -12.35 21.48 13.44
CA VAL A 56 -11.00 21.28 14.00
C VAL A 56 -10.87 19.91 14.66
N ASN A 57 -11.88 19.48 15.43
CA ASN A 57 -11.83 18.20 16.14
C ASN A 57 -12.00 17.00 15.22
N THR A 58 -12.82 17.10 14.17
CA THR A 58 -13.14 15.99 13.26
C THR A 58 -12.16 15.89 12.11
N LEU A 59 -11.83 17.00 11.42
CA LEU A 59 -10.87 17.01 10.31
C LEU A 59 -9.43 16.87 10.78
N GLY A 60 -9.10 17.34 12.00
CA GLY A 60 -7.79 17.12 12.61
C GLY A 60 -7.47 15.65 12.88
N LEU A 61 -8.49 14.79 13.01
CA LEU A 61 -8.34 13.35 13.16
C LEU A 61 -8.27 12.60 11.80
N ILE A 62 -8.75 13.22 10.72
CA ILE A 62 -8.95 12.58 9.41
C ILE A 62 -7.81 12.88 8.42
N SER A 63 -6.98 13.90 8.65
CA SER A 63 -5.94 14.29 7.68
C SER A 63 -4.61 14.69 8.29
N PRO A 64 -3.47 14.10 7.84
CA PRO A 64 -2.23 14.85 7.75
C PRO A 64 -2.46 16.03 6.79
N LYS A 65 -1.91 17.19 7.12
CA LYS A 65 -2.15 18.47 6.43
C LYS A 65 -1.39 18.57 5.08
N THR A 66 -1.45 17.53 4.24
CA THR A 66 -0.90 17.56 2.88
C THR A 66 -2.01 17.91 1.91
N SER A 67 -2.03 19.16 1.46
CA SER A 67 -2.89 19.61 0.36
C SER A 67 -2.39 18.98 -0.93
N ILE A 68 -2.89 17.79 -1.25
CA ILE A 68 -2.70 17.20 -2.57
C ILE A 68 -3.48 18.08 -3.54
N ASP A 69 -2.79 18.78 -4.44
CA ASP A 69 -3.41 19.52 -5.56
C ASP A 69 -3.99 18.48 -6.54
N ILE A 70 -5.17 17.94 -6.20
CA ILE A 70 -5.87 16.87 -6.94
C ILE A 70 -6.17 17.28 -8.38
N GLU A 71 -6.31 18.58 -8.67
CA GLU A 71 -6.55 19.11 -10.03
C GLU A 71 -5.35 19.01 -10.98
N LYS A 72 -4.13 18.76 -10.46
CA LYS A 72 -2.89 18.65 -11.27
C LYS A 72 -2.28 17.25 -11.26
N LEU A 73 -2.94 16.27 -10.62
CA LEU A 73 -2.40 14.92 -10.51
C LEU A 73 -2.66 14.15 -11.82
N GLU A 74 -1.75 14.31 -12.79
CA GLU A 74 -1.71 13.46 -13.97
C GLU A 74 -0.88 12.21 -13.66
N LEU A 75 -1.53 11.05 -13.68
CA LEU A 75 -0.84 9.78 -13.49
C LEU A 75 0.08 9.49 -14.69
N PRO A 76 1.35 9.13 -14.48
CA PRO A 76 2.20 8.58 -15.53
C PRO A 76 1.54 7.36 -16.19
N PRO A 77 1.87 7.06 -17.46
CA PRO A 77 1.31 5.90 -18.13
C PRO A 77 1.75 4.61 -17.44
N LEU A 78 0.86 3.61 -17.43
CA LEU A 78 1.07 2.30 -16.79
C LEU A 78 2.42 1.65 -17.13
N SER A 79 2.93 1.88 -18.35
CA SER A 79 4.23 1.37 -18.79
C SER A 79 5.39 1.76 -17.88
N VAL A 80 5.39 2.97 -17.32
CA VAL A 80 6.44 3.46 -16.40
C VAL A 80 6.41 2.66 -15.10
N PHE A 81 5.21 2.35 -14.59
CA PHE A 81 5.04 1.55 -13.39
C PHE A 81 5.41 0.09 -13.61
N LEU A 82 5.11 -0.47 -14.78
CA LEU A 82 5.46 -1.86 -15.11
C LEU A 82 6.97 -2.06 -15.32
N ASP A 83 7.68 -1.04 -15.78
CA ASP A 83 9.14 -1.07 -15.88
C ASP A 83 9.78 -1.02 -14.49
N ALA A 84 9.25 -0.16 -13.60
CA ALA A 84 9.72 -0.04 -12.23
C ALA A 84 9.52 -1.33 -11.39
N VAL A 85 8.59 -2.21 -11.76
CA VAL A 85 8.43 -3.54 -11.14
C VAL A 85 9.74 -4.36 -11.20
N THR A 86 10.55 -4.18 -12.26
CA THR A 86 11.82 -4.90 -12.41
C THR A 86 12.82 -4.57 -11.32
N GLU A 87 12.73 -3.38 -10.72
CA GLU A 87 13.67 -2.93 -9.70
C GLU A 87 13.35 -3.47 -8.30
N ASN A 88 12.21 -4.14 -8.13
CA ASN A 88 11.74 -4.64 -6.86
C ASN A 88 12.64 -5.76 -6.30
N ALA A 89 12.80 -5.82 -4.98
CA ALA A 89 13.63 -6.81 -4.30
C ALA A 89 13.20 -8.26 -4.55
N SER A 90 11.89 -8.52 -4.71
CA SER A 90 11.37 -9.86 -5.00
C SER A 90 11.76 -10.35 -6.39
N VAL A 91 11.67 -9.47 -7.39
CA VAL A 91 12.09 -9.73 -8.77
C VAL A 91 13.60 -9.91 -8.86
N LYS A 92 14.38 -9.00 -8.24
CA LYS A 92 15.84 -9.09 -8.18
C LYS A 92 16.31 -10.39 -7.52
N ARG A 93 15.60 -10.86 -6.48
CA ARG A 93 15.90 -12.17 -5.86
C ARG A 93 15.70 -13.31 -6.86
N ALA A 94 14.58 -13.34 -7.58
CA ALA A 94 14.31 -14.38 -8.58
C ALA A 94 15.32 -14.34 -9.75
N GLN A 95 15.65 -13.13 -10.24
CA GLN A 95 16.71 -12.92 -11.24
C GLN A 95 18.07 -13.44 -10.75
N SER A 96 18.45 -13.10 -9.51
CA SER A 96 19.71 -13.55 -8.92
C SER A 96 19.79 -15.07 -8.82
N GLN A 97 18.69 -15.75 -8.49
CA GLN A 97 18.64 -17.22 -8.46
C GLN A 97 18.90 -17.83 -9.85
N VAL A 98 18.28 -17.27 -10.89
CA VAL A 98 18.53 -17.69 -12.28
C VAL A 98 20.00 -17.47 -12.66
N GLU A 99 20.57 -16.32 -12.31
CA GLU A 99 21.98 -16.02 -12.58
C GLU A 99 22.94 -16.94 -11.82
N GLN A 100 22.64 -17.27 -10.57
CA GLN A 100 23.43 -18.21 -9.76
C GLN A 100 23.48 -19.59 -10.42
N LEU A 101 22.34 -20.14 -10.86
CA LEU A 101 22.33 -21.42 -11.58
C LEU A 101 22.99 -21.33 -12.96
N LYS A 102 22.83 -20.22 -13.69
CA LYS A 102 23.57 -19.98 -14.93
C LYS A 102 25.08 -19.96 -14.68
N ASN A 103 25.54 -19.39 -13.57
CA ASN A 103 26.94 -19.38 -13.19
C ASN A 103 27.44 -20.80 -12.89
N GLN A 104 26.68 -21.57 -12.13
CA GLN A 104 27.00 -22.98 -11.86
C GLN A 104 27.05 -23.81 -13.16
N TYR A 105 26.08 -23.62 -14.07
CA TYR A 105 26.10 -24.23 -15.39
C TYR A 105 27.36 -23.87 -16.21
N ARG A 106 27.78 -22.59 -16.17
CA ARG A 106 29.02 -22.13 -16.84
C ARG A 106 30.28 -22.74 -16.20
N LEU A 107 30.31 -22.84 -14.87
CA LEU A 107 31.41 -23.48 -14.14
C LEU A 107 31.49 -24.97 -14.50
N GLU A 108 30.37 -25.68 -14.51
CA GLU A 108 30.30 -27.10 -14.89
C GLU A 108 30.70 -27.34 -16.35
N LYS A 109 30.36 -26.40 -17.25
CA LYS A 109 30.85 -26.44 -18.62
C LYS A 109 32.38 -26.32 -18.69
N ARG A 110 33.00 -25.55 -17.78
CA ARG A 110 34.46 -25.35 -17.67
C ARG A 110 35.16 -26.36 -16.76
N ASN A 111 34.43 -27.23 -16.07
CA ASN A 111 34.95 -28.18 -15.08
C ASN A 111 35.97 -29.17 -15.68
N TRP A 112 36.02 -29.32 -17.01
CA TRP A 112 37.06 -30.12 -17.67
C TRP A 112 38.50 -29.64 -17.40
N TRP A 113 38.69 -28.35 -17.06
CA TRP A 113 39.98 -27.84 -16.63
C TRP A 113 40.47 -28.48 -15.31
N ASN A 114 39.56 -28.98 -14.47
CA ASN A 114 39.90 -29.62 -13.19
C ASN A 114 40.56 -31.00 -13.36
N TYR A 115 40.54 -31.57 -14.58
CA TYR A 115 41.30 -32.77 -14.91
C TYR A 115 42.80 -32.50 -14.99
N PHE A 116 43.20 -31.27 -15.31
CA PHE A 116 44.59 -30.86 -15.34
C PHE A 116 44.97 -30.28 -13.98
N ARG A 117 45.83 -30.98 -13.25
CA ARG A 117 46.37 -30.48 -11.98
C ARG A 117 47.86 -30.28 -12.11
N LEU A 118 48.29 -29.05 -11.85
CA LEU A 118 49.70 -28.71 -11.72
C LEU A 118 50.03 -28.70 -10.24
N ASN A 119 50.89 -29.61 -9.81
CA ASN A 119 51.32 -29.71 -8.43
C ASN A 119 52.81 -29.33 -8.37
N GLY A 120 53.12 -28.29 -7.61
CA GLY A 120 54.48 -27.88 -7.30
C GLY A 120 54.67 -27.99 -5.80
N ASN A 121 55.59 -28.84 -5.37
CA ASN A 121 55.94 -28.98 -3.96
C ASN A 121 57.42 -28.68 -3.79
N TYR A 122 57.74 -27.76 -2.89
CA TYR A 122 59.10 -27.47 -2.46
C TYR A 122 59.16 -27.73 -0.95
N SER A 123 59.93 -28.72 -0.53
CA SER A 123 60.16 -29.00 0.87
C SER A 123 61.65 -29.05 1.17
N TYR A 124 62.01 -28.45 2.30
CA TYR A 124 63.37 -28.46 2.82
C TYR A 124 63.35 -29.08 4.20
N GLY A 125 64.15 -30.12 4.40
CA GLY A 125 64.20 -30.86 5.65
C GLY A 125 65.51 -31.61 5.82
N ARG A 126 65.85 -31.93 7.07
CA ARG A 126 66.98 -32.81 7.38
C ARG A 126 66.46 -34.24 7.40
N TYR A 127 67.05 -35.11 6.58
CA TYR A 127 66.77 -36.53 6.61
C TYR A 127 67.94 -37.24 7.27
N ASN A 128 67.67 -38.04 8.30
CA ASN A 128 68.66 -38.88 8.96
C ASN A 128 68.53 -40.28 8.39
N ILE A 129 69.51 -40.71 7.59
CA ILE A 129 69.57 -42.09 7.11
C ILE A 129 70.29 -42.89 8.19
N ILE A 130 69.57 -43.83 8.80
CA ILE A 130 70.15 -44.85 9.68
C ILE A 130 70.48 -46.03 8.79
N GLY A 131 71.77 -46.21 8.48
CA GLY A 131 72.27 -47.36 7.73
C GLY A 131 72.85 -48.40 8.69
N ASN A 132 72.37 -49.64 8.60
CA ASN A 132 73.00 -50.78 9.27
C ASN A 132 73.88 -51.48 8.23
N ALA A 133 75.19 -51.42 8.42
CA ALA A 133 76.13 -52.24 7.67
C ALA A 133 76.55 -53.42 8.56
N SER A 134 76.33 -54.65 8.06
CA SER A 134 76.84 -55.88 8.66
C SER A 134 77.59 -56.65 7.58
N ASP A 135 78.82 -57.06 7.88
CA ASP A 135 79.60 -58.00 7.08
C ASP A 135 79.83 -59.27 7.91
N GLU A 136 80.08 -60.42 7.27
CA GLU A 136 80.12 -61.76 7.91
C GLU A 136 81.11 -61.86 9.09
N TYR A 137 82.06 -60.93 9.18
CA TYR A 137 83.10 -60.88 10.22
C TYR A 137 83.10 -59.61 11.11
N THR A 138 82.10 -58.73 11.06
CA THR A 138 82.04 -57.52 11.93
C THR A 138 80.69 -57.33 12.63
N PRO A 139 80.67 -56.92 13.93
CA PRO A 139 79.44 -56.71 14.67
C PRO A 139 78.68 -55.48 14.15
N MET A 140 77.35 -55.59 14.10
CA MET A 140 76.44 -54.56 13.58
C MET A 140 76.66 -53.20 14.25
N TYR A 141 77.12 -52.21 13.49
CA TYR A 141 77.23 -50.82 13.95
C TYR A 141 76.28 -49.92 13.15
N GLN A 142 75.51 -49.07 13.84
CA GLN A 142 74.57 -48.14 13.23
C GLN A 142 75.29 -46.84 12.87
N THR A 143 75.28 -46.47 11.59
CA THR A 143 75.79 -45.16 11.17
C THR A 143 74.61 -44.24 10.88
N THR A 144 74.59 -43.07 11.52
CA THR A 144 73.60 -42.03 11.24
C THR A 144 74.27 -40.95 10.41
N MET A 145 73.96 -40.90 9.12
CA MET A 145 74.38 -39.80 8.25
C MET A 145 73.25 -38.76 8.21
N SER A 146 73.52 -37.55 8.72
CA SER A 146 72.57 -36.43 8.68
C SER A 146 72.90 -35.56 7.46
N SER A 147 71.98 -35.50 6.49
CA SER A 147 72.14 -34.66 5.31
C SER A 147 70.93 -33.74 5.15
N ALA A 148 71.20 -32.47 4.84
CA ALA A 148 70.17 -31.51 4.47
C ALA A 148 69.87 -31.67 2.99
N GLN A 149 68.64 -32.05 2.64
CA GLN A 149 68.25 -32.27 1.25
C GLN A 149 67.09 -31.36 0.86
N HIS A 150 67.23 -30.72 -0.29
CA HIS A 150 66.17 -29.94 -0.92
C HIS A 150 65.37 -30.91 -1.80
N ASN A 151 64.09 -31.12 -1.47
CA ASN A 151 63.19 -31.93 -2.27
C ASN A 151 62.27 -30.99 -3.06
N PHE A 152 62.55 -30.86 -4.35
CA PHE A 152 61.71 -30.12 -5.28
C PHE A 152 61.01 -31.11 -6.21
N ASN A 153 59.69 -31.21 -6.09
CA ASN A 153 58.86 -32.07 -6.92
C ASN A 153 57.86 -31.19 -7.67
N VAL A 154 58.12 -30.99 -8.96
CA VAL A 154 57.15 -30.40 -9.89
C VAL A 154 56.62 -31.50 -10.78
N GLY A 155 55.30 -31.69 -10.75
CA GLY A 155 54.63 -32.69 -11.55
C GLY A 155 53.28 -32.18 -12.03
N ALA A 156 52.95 -32.50 -13.27
CA ALA A 156 51.59 -32.40 -13.77
C ALA A 156 50.92 -33.77 -13.62
N SER A 157 49.70 -33.81 -13.11
CA SER A 157 48.89 -35.02 -13.12
C SER A 157 47.58 -34.76 -13.85
N VAL A 158 47.18 -35.76 -14.66
CA VAL A 158 45.90 -35.77 -15.34
C VAL A 158 45.05 -36.84 -14.68
N GLY A 159 43.99 -36.43 -13.98
CA GLY A 159 43.07 -37.33 -13.29
C GLY A 159 41.71 -37.32 -13.97
N ILE A 160 41.38 -38.37 -14.73
CA ILE A 160 40.09 -38.48 -15.42
C ILE A 160 39.19 -39.44 -14.65
N THR A 161 38.10 -38.93 -14.11
CA THR A 161 37.02 -39.73 -13.51
C THR A 161 36.04 -40.14 -14.59
N LEU A 162 36.01 -41.43 -14.97
CA LEU A 162 35.10 -41.97 -15.99
C LEU A 162 33.63 -41.61 -15.72
N GLY A 163 33.21 -41.61 -14.44
CA GLY A 163 31.86 -41.23 -14.02
C GLY A 163 31.48 -39.78 -14.36
N ASP A 164 32.42 -38.84 -14.31
CA ASP A 164 32.14 -37.45 -14.71
C ASP A 164 32.07 -37.30 -16.23
N LEU A 165 32.81 -38.10 -16.98
CA LEU A 165 32.79 -38.05 -18.44
C LEU A 165 31.45 -38.53 -19.02
N PHE A 166 30.93 -39.66 -18.53
CA PHE A 166 29.67 -40.23 -19.01
C PHE A 166 28.43 -39.49 -18.47
N ASN A 167 28.46 -38.99 -17.23
CA ASN A 167 27.31 -38.31 -16.62
C ASN A 167 27.21 -36.82 -16.96
N ARG A 168 28.24 -36.22 -17.56
CA ARG A 168 28.26 -34.79 -17.95
C ARG A 168 27.07 -34.34 -18.80
N PRO A 169 26.69 -35.01 -19.91
CA PRO A 169 25.55 -34.57 -20.70
C PRO A 169 24.24 -34.59 -19.90
N LEU A 170 24.06 -35.56 -19.00
CA LEU A 170 22.90 -35.64 -18.11
C LEU A 170 22.92 -34.48 -17.10
N LYS A 171 24.07 -34.23 -16.45
CA LYS A 171 24.24 -33.09 -15.52
C LYS A 171 23.96 -31.74 -16.21
N LEU A 172 24.49 -31.52 -17.41
CA LEU A 172 24.26 -30.28 -18.17
C LEU A 172 22.79 -30.12 -18.60
N LYS A 173 22.10 -31.22 -18.90
CA LYS A 173 20.67 -31.21 -19.23
C LYS A 173 19.83 -30.90 -18.00
N ASP A 174 20.19 -31.46 -16.85
CA ASP A 174 19.55 -31.16 -15.56
C ASP A 174 19.66 -29.67 -15.20
N TYR A 175 20.85 -29.07 -15.28
CA TYR A 175 21.02 -27.62 -15.09
C TYR A 175 20.17 -26.78 -16.05
N ARG A 176 20.01 -27.21 -17.31
CA ARG A 176 19.14 -26.50 -18.27
C ARG A 176 17.69 -26.51 -17.81
N TYR A 177 17.18 -27.65 -17.36
CA TYR A 177 15.83 -27.76 -16.83
C TYR A 177 15.63 -26.94 -15.56
N GLN A 178 16.61 -26.94 -14.64
CA GLN A 178 16.54 -26.11 -13.44
C GLN A 178 16.56 -24.61 -13.79
N ILE A 179 17.38 -24.18 -14.74
CA ILE A 179 17.39 -22.79 -15.22
C ILE A 179 16.03 -22.43 -15.84
N GLU A 180 15.48 -23.28 -16.68
CA GLU A 180 14.18 -23.07 -17.33
C GLU A 180 13.05 -22.98 -16.28
N GLN A 181 13.04 -23.86 -15.29
CA GLN A 181 12.09 -23.82 -14.18
C GLN A 181 12.21 -22.52 -13.35
N LEU A 182 13.43 -22.08 -13.06
CA LEU A 182 13.63 -20.81 -12.36
C LEU A 182 13.23 -19.61 -13.23
N GLN A 183 13.38 -19.70 -14.55
CA GLN A 183 12.89 -18.67 -15.47
C GLN A 183 11.36 -18.57 -15.42
N TYR A 184 10.64 -19.70 -15.47
CA TYR A 184 9.18 -19.69 -15.29
C TYR A 184 8.78 -19.15 -13.91
N THR A 185 9.53 -19.49 -12.87
CA THR A 185 9.29 -18.96 -11.52
C THR A 185 9.49 -17.44 -11.49
N GLN A 186 10.55 -16.94 -12.12
CA GLN A 186 10.81 -15.51 -12.26
C GLN A 186 9.69 -14.81 -13.05
N GLU A 187 9.23 -15.40 -14.16
CA GLU A 187 8.13 -14.87 -14.97
C GLU A 187 6.82 -14.83 -14.17
N GLY A 188 6.50 -15.87 -13.39
CA GLY A 188 5.33 -15.88 -12.51
C GLY A 188 5.39 -14.78 -11.44
N VAL A 189 6.56 -14.55 -10.83
CA VAL A 189 6.75 -13.44 -9.88
C VAL A 189 6.58 -12.09 -10.58
N MET A 190 7.09 -11.94 -11.81
CA MET A 190 6.89 -10.72 -12.60
C MET A 190 5.42 -10.48 -12.93
N GLU A 191 4.71 -11.52 -13.36
CA GLU A 191 3.28 -11.45 -13.70
C GLU A 191 2.43 -11.08 -12.49
N GLU A 192 2.63 -11.75 -11.35
CA GLU A 192 1.91 -11.45 -10.10
C GLU A 192 2.14 -9.99 -9.67
N ARG A 193 3.37 -9.48 -9.83
CA ARG A 193 3.69 -8.09 -9.51
C ARG A 193 3.06 -7.10 -10.49
N ARG A 194 3.09 -7.39 -11.78
CA ARG A 194 2.43 -6.57 -12.81
C ARG A 194 0.93 -6.52 -12.58
N LEU A 195 0.30 -7.63 -12.20
CA LEU A 195 -1.11 -7.69 -11.85
C LEU A 195 -1.43 -6.78 -10.65
N LYS A 196 -0.66 -6.88 -9.56
CA LYS A 196 -0.85 -6.01 -8.37
C LYS A 196 -0.68 -4.53 -8.69
N VAL A 197 0.29 -4.18 -9.54
CA VAL A 197 0.49 -2.79 -9.98
C VAL A 197 -0.67 -2.32 -10.85
N LEU A 198 -1.18 -3.17 -11.75
CA LEU A 198 -2.34 -2.86 -12.56
C LEU A 198 -3.60 -2.64 -11.70
N GLU A 199 -3.84 -3.51 -10.72
CA GLU A 199 -4.94 -3.37 -9.77
C GLU A 199 -4.83 -2.08 -8.96
N ALA A 200 -3.65 -1.78 -8.42
CA ALA A 200 -3.40 -0.54 -7.68
C ALA A 200 -3.59 0.70 -8.58
N TYR A 201 -3.10 0.67 -9.81
CA TYR A 201 -3.29 1.75 -10.78
C TYR A 201 -4.78 1.98 -11.09
N ASN A 202 -5.53 0.90 -11.37
CA ASN A 202 -6.96 0.98 -11.61
C ASN A 202 -7.70 1.56 -10.40
N ALA A 203 -7.35 1.12 -9.19
CA ALA A 203 -7.92 1.68 -7.96
C ALA A 203 -7.64 3.19 -7.82
N VAL A 204 -6.42 3.65 -8.11
CA VAL A 204 -6.11 5.10 -8.10
C VAL A 204 -6.95 5.84 -9.14
N THR A 205 -7.09 5.32 -10.36
CA THR A 205 -7.92 5.97 -11.40
C THR A 205 -9.38 6.07 -11.00
N GLU A 206 -9.94 5.04 -10.36
CA GLU A 206 -11.30 5.02 -9.84
C GLU A 206 -11.48 6.04 -8.71
N GLN A 207 -10.53 6.10 -7.77
CA GLN A 207 -10.57 7.06 -6.68
C GLN A 207 -10.41 8.50 -7.18
N LEU A 208 -9.64 8.74 -8.24
CA LEU A 208 -9.53 10.05 -8.90
C LEU A 208 -10.85 10.50 -9.53
N ALA A 209 -11.57 9.59 -10.20
CA ALA A 209 -12.90 9.91 -10.73
C ALA A 209 -13.89 10.21 -9.59
N THR A 210 -13.85 9.40 -8.53
CA THR A 210 -14.74 9.52 -7.37
C THR A 210 -14.52 10.82 -6.59
N ILE A 211 -13.26 11.18 -6.32
CA ILE A 211 -12.94 12.42 -5.60
C ILE A 211 -13.34 13.65 -6.40
N LYS A 212 -13.21 13.63 -7.73
CA LYS A 212 -13.61 14.73 -8.60
C LYS A 212 -15.12 14.98 -8.51
N ALA A 213 -15.94 13.93 -8.63
CA ALA A 213 -17.39 14.05 -8.48
C ALA A 213 -17.80 14.55 -7.08
N LYS A 214 -17.13 14.06 -6.03
CA LYS A 214 -17.38 14.51 -4.65
C LYS A 214 -16.88 15.94 -4.39
N ALA A 215 -15.81 16.37 -5.04
CA ALA A 215 -15.30 17.73 -4.97
C ALA A 215 -16.30 18.72 -5.57
N GLU A 216 -16.83 18.40 -6.76
CA GLU A 216 -17.89 19.18 -7.41
C GLU A 216 -19.15 19.27 -6.52
N THR A 217 -19.56 18.14 -5.93
CA THR A 217 -20.69 18.07 -5.00
C THR A 217 -20.45 18.93 -3.76
N ALA A 218 -19.25 18.86 -3.16
CA ALA A 218 -18.89 19.68 -2.00
C ALA A 218 -18.85 21.18 -2.35
N ALA A 219 -18.33 21.55 -3.52
CA ALA A 219 -18.33 22.92 -4.00
C ALA A 219 -19.77 23.45 -4.20
N LEU A 220 -20.65 22.64 -4.77
CA LEU A 220 -22.08 22.96 -4.94
C LEU A 220 -22.76 23.19 -3.60
N TYR A 221 -22.65 22.26 -2.64
CA TYR A 221 -23.27 22.44 -1.33
C TYR A 221 -22.66 23.59 -0.52
N ASN A 222 -21.37 23.88 -0.70
CA ASN A 222 -20.75 25.06 -0.12
C ASN A 222 -21.33 26.37 -0.70
N ALA A 223 -21.59 26.42 -2.02
CA ALA A 223 -22.26 27.55 -2.64
C ALA A 223 -23.72 27.66 -2.18
N GLN A 224 -24.45 26.55 -2.13
CA GLN A 224 -25.83 26.48 -1.66
C GLN A 224 -25.95 26.94 -0.20
N MET A 225 -25.01 26.57 0.67
CA MET A 225 -24.99 27.01 2.06
C MET A 225 -24.91 28.54 2.15
N LYS A 226 -24.05 29.20 1.36
CA LYS A 226 -23.97 30.67 1.35
C LYS A 226 -25.28 31.33 0.91
N ILE A 227 -25.98 30.73 -0.06
CA ILE A 227 -27.29 31.20 -0.51
C ILE A 227 -28.32 31.02 0.61
N SER A 228 -28.36 29.83 1.23
CA SER A 228 -29.27 29.51 2.34
C SER A 228 -29.04 30.40 3.57
N GLU A 229 -27.78 30.70 3.92
CA GLU A 229 -27.44 31.64 4.99
C GLU A 229 -28.03 33.03 4.71
N ASN A 230 -27.92 33.53 3.47
CA ASN A 230 -28.49 34.81 3.08
C ASN A 230 -30.03 34.79 3.13
N ASN A 231 -30.65 33.73 2.61
CA ASN A 231 -32.10 33.54 2.65
C ASN A 231 -32.62 33.47 4.10
N PHE A 232 -31.84 32.87 5.02
CA PHE A 232 -32.17 32.84 6.43
C PHE A 232 -32.12 34.25 7.05
N ILE A 233 -31.07 35.03 6.77
CA ILE A 233 -30.95 36.42 7.24
C ILE A 233 -32.13 37.28 6.73
N GLN A 234 -32.59 37.02 5.50
CA GLN A 234 -33.67 37.75 4.86
C GLN A 234 -35.08 37.31 5.29
N GLY A 235 -35.22 36.27 6.11
CA GLY A 235 -36.54 35.79 6.52
C GLY A 235 -37.17 34.72 5.63
N ALA A 236 -36.59 34.44 4.46
CA ALA A 236 -37.18 33.57 3.43
C ALA A 236 -37.20 32.08 3.81
N ILE A 237 -36.30 31.64 4.70
CA ILE A 237 -36.28 30.28 5.24
C ILE A 237 -36.21 30.29 6.77
N ASP A 238 -36.65 29.18 7.37
CA ASP A 238 -36.59 28.95 8.82
C ASP A 238 -35.29 28.26 9.25
N ILE A 239 -35.09 28.15 10.57
CA ILE A 239 -33.90 27.52 11.14
C ILE A 239 -33.82 26.01 10.84
N ILE A 240 -34.97 25.35 10.68
CA ILE A 240 -35.05 23.92 10.37
C ILE A 240 -34.53 23.67 8.95
N ALA A 241 -35.00 24.44 7.96
CA ALA A 241 -34.47 24.37 6.59
C ALA A 241 -32.97 24.68 6.53
N LEU A 242 -32.51 25.70 7.28
CA LEU A 242 -31.08 26.02 7.36
C LEU A 242 -30.28 24.85 7.96
N SER A 243 -30.78 24.21 9.02
CA SER A 243 -30.13 23.06 9.65
C SER A 243 -30.03 21.85 8.72
N LEU A 244 -31.04 21.63 7.88
CA LEU A 244 -31.04 20.55 6.88
C LEU A 244 -29.98 20.80 5.80
N GLU A 245 -29.89 22.03 5.29
CA GLU A 245 -28.87 22.42 4.32
C GLU A 245 -27.45 22.34 4.92
N ARG A 246 -27.28 22.72 6.19
CA ARG A 246 -26.02 22.54 6.93
C ARG A 246 -25.66 21.06 7.03
N ALA A 247 -26.60 20.19 7.39
CA ALA A 247 -26.35 18.74 7.46
C ALA A 247 -25.93 18.16 6.10
N ARG A 248 -26.55 18.62 5.00
CA ARG A 248 -26.15 18.23 3.62
C ARG A 248 -24.73 18.68 3.28
N ARG A 249 -24.38 19.94 3.58
CA ARG A 249 -23.01 20.46 3.40
C ARG A 249 -22.02 19.63 4.21
N THR A 250 -22.28 19.41 5.49
CA THR A 250 -21.38 18.64 6.36
C THR A 250 -21.19 17.23 5.82
N GLY A 251 -22.26 16.55 5.42
CA GLY A 251 -22.17 15.22 4.80
C GLY A 251 -21.37 15.19 3.50
N ALA A 252 -21.54 16.21 2.64
CA ALA A 252 -20.78 16.33 1.40
C ALA A 252 -19.28 16.56 1.66
N VAL A 253 -18.94 17.44 2.61
CA VAL A 253 -17.55 17.72 3.01
C VAL A 253 -16.92 16.47 3.63
N THR A 254 -17.58 15.79 4.57
CA THR A 254 -17.02 14.55 5.17
C THR A 254 -16.80 13.47 4.12
N ASN A 255 -17.71 13.33 3.15
CA ASN A 255 -17.57 12.34 2.07
C ASN A 255 -16.41 12.67 1.12
N TYR A 256 -16.17 13.96 0.86
CA TYR A 256 -15.02 14.43 0.08
C TYR A 256 -13.69 14.13 0.81
N GLU A 257 -13.63 14.46 2.10
CA GLU A 257 -12.45 14.23 2.94
C GLU A 257 -12.12 12.72 3.06
N GLN A 258 -13.13 11.87 3.26
CA GLN A 258 -12.95 10.42 3.24
C GLN A 258 -12.42 9.91 1.89
N SER A 259 -12.92 10.44 0.77
CA SER A 259 -12.40 10.09 -0.55
C SER A 259 -10.98 10.58 -0.78
N ARG A 260 -10.59 11.73 -0.19
CA ARG A 260 -9.21 12.20 -0.22
C ARG A 260 -8.26 11.23 0.49
N VAL A 261 -8.64 10.74 1.67
CA VAL A 261 -7.84 9.74 2.40
C VAL A 261 -7.76 8.43 1.64
N ALA A 262 -8.87 7.96 1.06
CA ALA A 262 -8.90 6.75 0.24
C ALA A 262 -7.96 6.87 -0.98
N LEU A 263 -8.02 7.99 -1.71
CA LEU A 263 -7.12 8.26 -2.82
C LEU A 263 -5.65 8.27 -2.37
N HIS A 264 -5.34 8.95 -1.25
CA HIS A 264 -3.98 8.99 -0.72
C HIS A 264 -3.45 7.58 -0.40
N ASN A 265 -4.25 6.74 0.25
CA ASN A 265 -3.88 5.36 0.54
C ASN A 265 -3.63 4.54 -0.73
N SER A 266 -4.47 4.70 -1.76
CA SER A 266 -4.28 4.04 -3.05
C SER A 266 -3.00 4.50 -3.76
N ILE A 267 -2.68 5.80 -3.71
CA ILE A 267 -1.45 6.32 -4.30
C ILE A 267 -0.23 5.77 -3.55
N VAL A 268 -0.21 5.86 -2.22
CA VAL A 268 0.90 5.33 -1.40
C VAL A 268 1.11 3.83 -1.66
N LEU A 269 0.04 3.05 -1.83
CA LEU A 269 0.14 1.64 -2.22
C LEU A 269 0.84 1.47 -3.58
N LEU A 270 0.46 2.26 -4.58
CA LEU A 270 1.09 2.23 -5.91
C LEU A 270 2.57 2.61 -5.84
N GLU A 271 2.92 3.63 -5.05
CA GLU A 271 4.30 4.05 -4.82
C GLU A 271 5.11 2.97 -4.12
N MET A 272 4.57 2.30 -3.10
CA MET A 272 5.26 1.19 -2.42
C MET A 272 5.49 -0.02 -3.33
N LEU A 273 4.58 -0.29 -4.27
CA LEU A 273 4.71 -1.41 -5.20
C LEU A 273 5.74 -1.13 -6.30
N THR A 274 5.84 0.12 -6.73
CA THR A 274 6.64 0.53 -7.90
C THR A 274 7.92 1.27 -7.53
N ASN A 275 8.10 1.70 -6.28
CA ASN A 275 9.12 2.64 -5.81
C ASN A 275 9.17 3.97 -6.59
N VAL A 276 8.16 4.27 -7.41
CA VAL A 276 8.05 5.52 -8.15
C VAL A 276 7.25 6.51 -7.32
N LYS A 277 7.79 7.70 -7.08
CA LYS A 277 7.07 8.79 -6.40
C LYS A 277 6.09 9.44 -7.37
N VAL A 278 4.81 9.43 -7.02
CA VAL A 278 3.71 10.06 -7.74
C VAL A 278 3.28 11.34 -7.01
N ILE A 279 3.33 11.34 -5.68
CA ILE A 279 3.16 12.53 -4.85
C ILE A 279 4.52 13.21 -4.72
N THR A 280 4.67 14.36 -5.37
CA THR A 280 5.79 15.26 -5.04
C THR A 280 5.49 15.92 -3.70
N ASP A 281 6.08 15.39 -2.62
CA ASP A 281 6.19 16.15 -1.37
C ASP A 281 6.97 17.44 -1.70
N LYS A 282 6.29 18.59 -1.57
CA LYS A 282 6.94 19.91 -1.56
C LYS A 282 7.41 20.23 -0.16
#